data_AF-D3Z4U2-F1
#
_entry.id   AF-D3Z4U2-F1
#
_cell.length_a   1.000
_cell.length_b   1.000
_cell.length_c   1.000
_cell.angle_alpha   90.00
_cell.angle_beta   90.00
_cell.angle_gamma   90.00
#
_symmetry.space_group_name_H-M   'P 1'
#
loop_
_entity.id
_entity.type
_entity.pdbx_description
1 polymer ?
#
loop_
_entity_poly.entity_id
_entity_poly.type
_entity_poly.pdbx_seq_one_letter_code
_entity_poly.pdbx_strand_id
1 'polypeptide(L)'
;MVRCGCALLRKYGNFIDNLRIFTKGGSGGMGYPRLGGEGGRGGDVWVVAHKNMTLKQLKNKYPQKRFVAGGGANSRVSALQGSKGKDCEVPAPVGISVTDENGQVLVTTLRPELGKIMYNDFKQISVADLPGLIEGAHMNKGMGHKFLKHLERTRQLLFVVDISGFQLSSVTPYRTAFETIILLTKELELYKEELQTKPALLAINKMDLPDAQVKLQELMKQLLSPEDFLHLFETKMIPEK
;
A
#
# COMPACT_ATOMS: atom_id res chain seq x y z
N MET A 1 7.19 -5.14 -28.51
CA MET A 1 6.05 -6.09 -28.54
C MET A 1 6.02 -6.81 -27.19
N VAL A 2 5.23 -6.32 -26.23
CA VAL A 2 5.14 -6.89 -24.86
C VAL A 2 4.12 -8.04 -24.90
N ARG A 3 4.58 -9.28 -24.80
CA ARG A 3 3.70 -10.44 -24.62
C ARG A 3 3.36 -10.58 -23.13
N CYS A 4 2.20 -10.09 -22.73
CA CYS A 4 1.62 -10.38 -21.42
C CYS A 4 1.01 -11.80 -21.46
N GLY A 5 1.63 -12.74 -20.74
CA GLY A 5 1.00 -14.03 -20.43
C GLY A 5 -0.23 -13.84 -19.54
N CYS A 6 -1.32 -14.55 -19.86
CA CYS A 6 -2.63 -14.44 -19.25
C CYS A 6 -2.60 -14.32 -17.71
N ALA A 7 -3.06 -13.17 -17.21
CA ALA A 7 -3.38 -13.01 -15.80
C ALA A 7 -4.73 -13.69 -15.51
N LEU A 8 -4.67 -14.88 -14.89
CA LEU A 8 -5.80 -15.45 -14.17
C LEU A 8 -6.20 -14.47 -13.06
N LEU A 9 -7.30 -13.75 -13.28
CA LEU A 9 -7.98 -12.93 -12.26
C LEU A 9 -8.52 -13.85 -11.15
N ARG A 10 -7.66 -14.25 -10.20
CA ARG A 10 -8.11 -14.97 -9.00
C ARG A 10 -8.46 -13.97 -7.90
N LYS A 11 -9.60 -14.23 -7.25
CA LYS A 11 -10.18 -13.45 -6.17
C LYS A 11 -9.21 -13.35 -5.01
N TYR A 12 -8.72 -12.14 -4.72
CA TYR A 12 -7.96 -11.84 -3.50
C TYR A 12 -8.77 -12.26 -2.27
N GLY A 13 -8.29 -13.29 -1.58
CA GLY A 13 -8.85 -13.74 -0.31
C GLY A 13 -8.57 -12.72 0.80
N ASN A 14 -9.60 -12.35 1.55
CA ASN A 14 -9.55 -11.79 2.90
C ASN A 14 -8.90 -10.41 3.16
N PHE A 15 -8.19 -9.78 2.23
CA PHE A 15 -7.61 -8.43 2.41
C PHE A 15 -8.60 -7.33 1.97
N ILE A 16 -8.81 -6.32 2.82
CA ILE A 16 -9.65 -5.15 2.51
C ILE A 16 -8.74 -3.94 2.33
N ASP A 17 -8.65 -3.47 1.10
CA ASP A 17 -7.82 -2.32 0.71
C ASP A 17 -8.57 -0.99 0.91
N ASN A 18 -9.88 -0.97 0.64
CA ASN A 18 -10.73 0.21 0.78
C ASN A 18 -11.94 -0.09 1.67
N LEU A 19 -12.26 0.84 2.57
CA LEU A 19 -13.47 0.77 3.41
C LEU A 19 -14.19 2.12 3.38
N ARG A 20 -15.36 2.15 2.76
CA ARG A 20 -16.26 3.31 2.84
C ARG A 20 -16.98 3.31 4.18
N ILE A 21 -16.88 4.43 4.90
CA ILE A 21 -17.57 4.67 6.16
C ILE A 21 -18.42 5.93 6.03
N PHE A 22 -19.49 6.02 6.81
CA PHE A 22 -20.29 7.22 6.96
C PHE A 22 -19.86 7.95 8.23
N THR A 23 -19.45 9.21 8.10
CA THR A 23 -19.13 10.09 9.22
C THR A 23 -20.08 11.28 9.25
N LYS A 24 -20.49 11.71 10.44
CA LYS A 24 -21.27 12.94 10.62
C LYS A 24 -20.88 13.64 11.91
N GLY A 25 -20.53 14.91 11.82
CA GLY A 25 -20.32 15.76 12.99
C GLY A 25 -21.60 15.96 13.80
N GLY A 26 -21.46 16.30 15.07
CA GLY A 26 -22.57 16.67 15.92
C GLY A 26 -23.25 17.94 15.43
N SER A 27 -24.57 18.01 15.53
CA SER A 27 -25.28 19.27 15.36
C SER A 27 -24.95 20.23 16.51
N GLY A 28 -24.89 21.53 16.25
CA GLY A 28 -24.85 22.54 17.32
C GLY A 28 -26.15 22.54 18.13
N GLY A 29 -26.04 22.90 19.40
CA GLY A 29 -27.20 23.16 20.25
C GLY A 29 -27.88 24.46 19.87
N MET A 30 -29.16 24.59 20.20
CA MET A 30 -29.91 25.83 20.06
C MET A 30 -29.54 26.81 21.17
N GLY A 31 -29.31 28.08 20.81
CA GLY A 31 -29.15 29.16 21.76
C GLY A 31 -30.46 29.62 22.40
N TYR A 32 -30.37 30.53 23.36
CA TYR A 32 -31.51 31.21 23.97
C TYR A 32 -31.41 32.73 23.72
N PRO A 33 -31.81 33.22 22.52
CA PRO A 33 -31.47 34.57 22.05
C PRO A 33 -31.96 35.70 22.94
N ARG A 34 -33.12 35.52 23.59
CA ARG A 34 -33.73 36.54 24.47
C ARG A 34 -32.84 36.91 25.67
N LEU A 35 -31.97 36.01 26.09
CA LEU A 35 -31.03 36.20 27.20
C LEU A 35 -29.58 36.14 26.74
N GLY A 36 -29.32 36.20 25.43
CA GLY A 36 -27.98 36.07 24.87
C GLY A 36 -27.34 34.69 25.04
N GLY A 37 -28.14 33.63 25.23
CA GLY A 37 -27.62 32.27 25.38
C GLY A 37 -27.11 31.68 24.07
N GLU A 38 -25.92 31.07 24.09
CA GLU A 38 -25.27 30.41 22.97
C GLU A 38 -25.28 28.89 23.10
N GLY A 39 -25.80 28.21 22.09
CA GLY A 39 -25.85 26.75 22.07
C GLY A 39 -24.47 26.13 21.95
N GLY A 40 -24.29 24.95 22.55
CA GLY A 40 -23.00 24.28 22.55
C GLY A 40 -22.61 23.78 21.16
N ARG A 41 -21.31 23.77 20.86
CA ARG A 41 -20.80 23.21 19.61
C ARG A 41 -21.06 21.70 19.54
N GLY A 42 -21.42 21.18 18.37
CA GLY A 42 -21.51 19.73 18.15
C GLY A 42 -20.15 19.05 18.26
N GLY A 43 -20.14 17.76 18.59
CA GLY A 43 -18.92 16.98 18.65
C GLY A 43 -18.28 16.80 17.27
N ASP A 44 -16.95 16.68 17.25
CA ASP A 44 -16.18 16.44 16.04
C ASP A 44 -15.97 14.92 15.81
N VAL A 45 -15.68 14.52 14.58
CA VAL A 45 -15.30 13.14 14.25
C VAL A 45 -13.81 13.09 13.94
N TRP A 46 -13.06 12.32 14.72
CA TRP A 46 -11.61 12.18 14.61
C TRP A 46 -11.23 10.82 14.05
N VAL A 47 -10.26 10.78 13.14
CA VAL A 47 -9.66 9.52 12.70
C VAL A 47 -8.39 9.29 13.52
N VAL A 48 -8.36 8.20 14.29
CA VAL A 48 -7.27 7.91 15.23
C VAL A 48 -6.46 6.72 14.72
N ALA A 49 -5.15 6.91 14.52
CA ALA A 49 -4.28 5.88 13.96
C ALA A 49 -3.77 4.90 15.04
N HIS A 50 -3.99 3.61 14.82
CA HIS A 50 -3.51 2.51 15.66
C HIS A 50 -2.53 1.60 14.89
N LYS A 51 -1.43 1.22 15.55
CA LYS A 51 -0.34 0.44 14.92
C LYS A 51 -0.71 -1.03 14.64
N ASN A 52 -1.56 -1.63 15.47
CA ASN A 52 -1.91 -3.07 15.44
C ASN A 52 -3.37 -3.28 15.00
N MET A 53 -3.80 -2.59 13.94
CA MET A 53 -5.18 -2.67 13.45
C MET A 53 -5.23 -2.80 11.93
N THR A 54 -6.18 -3.57 11.41
CA THR A 54 -6.44 -3.70 9.96
C THR A 54 -7.84 -3.20 9.60
N LEU A 55 -8.06 -2.83 8.32
CA LEU A 55 -9.39 -2.40 7.84
C LEU A 55 -10.44 -3.51 7.94
N LYS A 56 -10.02 -4.78 7.88
CA LYS A 56 -10.90 -5.93 8.10
C LYS A 56 -11.43 -5.96 9.53
N GLN A 57 -10.55 -5.79 10.51
CA GLN A 57 -10.95 -5.71 11.92
C GLN A 57 -11.89 -4.53 12.17
N LEU A 58 -11.65 -3.38 11.52
CA LEU A 58 -12.54 -2.22 11.60
C LEU A 58 -13.95 -2.54 11.08
N LYS A 59 -14.06 -3.16 9.89
CA LYS A 59 -15.33 -3.57 9.31
C LYS A 59 -16.08 -4.57 10.20
N ASN A 60 -15.37 -5.53 10.78
CA ASN A 60 -15.96 -6.56 11.64
C ASN A 60 -16.46 -5.97 12.96
N LYS A 61 -15.71 -5.04 13.56
CA LYS A 61 -16.08 -4.36 14.81
C LYS A 61 -17.23 -3.38 14.63
N TYR A 62 -17.31 -2.73 13.47
CA TYR A 62 -18.35 -1.74 13.14
C TYR A 62 -19.08 -2.12 11.85
N PRO A 63 -19.97 -3.13 11.89
CA PRO A 63 -20.68 -3.61 10.70
C PRO A 63 -21.57 -2.53 10.05
N GLN A 64 -22.10 -1.61 10.87
CA GLN A 64 -22.91 -0.47 10.41
C GLN A 64 -22.08 0.62 9.71
N LYS A 65 -20.74 0.62 9.88
CA LYS A 65 -19.78 1.59 9.29
C LYS A 65 -20.19 3.06 9.47
N ARG A 66 -20.93 3.37 10.53
CA ARG A 66 -21.54 4.68 10.77
C ARG A 66 -20.99 5.25 12.07
N PHE A 67 -20.33 6.41 11.97
CA PHE A 67 -19.71 7.13 13.07
C PHE A 67 -20.31 8.53 13.15
N VAL A 68 -21.05 8.81 14.22
CA VAL A 68 -21.77 10.08 14.39
C VAL A 68 -21.39 10.66 15.73
N ALA A 69 -20.90 11.90 15.73
CA ALA A 69 -20.59 12.61 16.96
C ALA A 69 -21.87 13.15 17.64
N GLY A 70 -21.79 13.35 18.95
CA GLY A 70 -22.90 13.82 19.77
C GLY A 70 -23.26 15.28 19.46
N GLY A 71 -24.54 15.61 19.50
CA GLY A 71 -25.00 17.00 19.39
C GLY A 71 -24.56 17.85 20.59
N GLY A 72 -24.36 19.14 20.36
CA GLY A 72 -24.14 20.12 21.42
C GLY A 72 -25.41 20.38 22.23
N ALA A 73 -25.24 20.73 23.50
CA ALA A 73 -26.39 20.99 24.36
C ALA A 73 -27.03 22.35 24.05
N ASN A 74 -28.35 22.44 24.18
CA ASN A 74 -29.07 23.71 24.06
C ASN A 74 -28.79 24.61 25.28
N SER A 75 -28.75 25.92 25.07
CA SER A 75 -28.79 26.89 26.16
C SER A 75 -30.12 26.85 26.88
N ARG A 76 -30.11 27.17 28.18
CA ARG A 76 -31.30 27.30 29.02
C ARG A 76 -31.18 28.55 29.87
N VAL A 77 -32.30 28.97 30.46
CA VAL A 77 -32.33 30.13 31.38
C VAL A 77 -31.35 29.96 32.54
N SER A 78 -31.14 28.73 33.03
CA SER A 78 -30.17 28.40 34.08
C SER A 78 -28.73 28.24 33.61
N ALA A 79 -28.50 28.11 32.29
CA ALA A 79 -27.19 27.88 31.70
C ALA A 79 -27.16 28.46 30.28
N LEU A 80 -26.75 29.72 30.18
CA LEU A 80 -26.76 30.46 28.91
C LEU A 80 -25.80 29.87 27.88
N GLN A 81 -24.76 29.16 28.30
CA GLN A 81 -23.81 28.48 27.41
C GLN A 81 -24.07 26.97 27.37
N GLY A 82 -24.32 26.42 26.19
CA GLY A 82 -24.45 24.99 25.99
C GLY A 82 -23.10 24.27 25.98
N SER A 83 -23.05 23.06 26.52
CA SER A 83 -21.84 22.22 26.52
C SER A 83 -21.55 21.62 25.14
N LYS A 84 -20.26 21.37 24.86
CA LYS A 84 -19.81 20.70 23.63
C LYS A 84 -20.37 19.27 23.58
N GLY A 85 -20.84 18.87 22.41
CA GLY A 85 -21.22 17.48 22.12
C GLY A 85 -20.03 16.53 22.19
N LYS A 86 -20.30 15.26 22.49
CA LYS A 86 -19.25 14.23 22.61
C LYS A 86 -18.62 13.93 21.25
N ASP A 87 -17.30 14.04 21.16
CA ASP A 87 -16.54 13.68 19.97
C ASP A 87 -16.62 12.17 19.68
N CYS A 88 -16.50 11.79 18.42
CA CYS A 88 -16.51 10.41 17.97
C CYS A 88 -15.18 10.04 17.31
N GLU A 89 -14.55 8.98 17.77
CA GLU A 89 -13.29 8.49 17.22
C GLU A 89 -13.53 7.31 16.27
N VAL A 90 -12.94 7.39 15.08
CA VAL A 90 -12.86 6.33 14.09
C VAL A 90 -11.46 5.73 14.14
N PRO A 91 -11.30 4.53 14.72
CA PRO A 91 -10.00 3.90 14.78
C PRO A 91 -9.58 3.44 13.38
N ALA A 92 -8.33 3.70 12.99
CA ALA A 92 -7.79 3.41 11.68
C ALA A 92 -6.39 2.79 11.75
N PRO A 93 -5.98 1.94 10.80
CA PRO A 93 -4.59 1.50 10.68
C PRO A 93 -3.63 2.66 10.41
N VAL A 94 -2.38 2.54 10.83
CA VAL A 94 -1.31 3.41 10.32
C VAL A 94 -1.05 3.19 8.82
N GLY A 95 -0.82 4.27 8.08
CA GLY A 95 -0.51 4.24 6.65
C GLY A 95 -1.76 4.16 5.76
N ILE A 96 -2.89 4.71 6.20
CA ILE A 96 -4.07 4.89 5.35
C ILE A 96 -4.15 6.33 4.82
N SER A 97 -4.85 6.49 3.69
CA SER A 97 -5.27 7.79 3.18
C SER A 97 -6.78 7.92 3.38
N VAL A 98 -7.22 9.00 4.02
CA VAL A 98 -8.65 9.31 4.14
C VAL A 98 -9.02 10.17 2.95
N THR A 99 -9.99 9.74 2.16
CA THR A 99 -10.49 10.45 0.98
C THR A 99 -11.96 10.79 1.16
N ASP A 100 -12.38 11.94 0.62
CA ASP A 100 -13.79 12.27 0.51
C ASP A 100 -14.45 11.47 -0.64
N GLU A 101 -15.75 11.68 -0.85
CA GLU A 101 -16.48 11.02 -1.93
C GLU A 101 -16.09 11.49 -3.35
N ASN A 102 -15.40 12.63 -3.46
CA ASN A 102 -14.87 13.17 -4.71
C ASN A 102 -13.41 12.72 -4.98
N GLY A 103 -12.83 11.91 -4.09
CA GLY A 103 -11.45 11.42 -4.20
C GLY A 103 -10.38 12.41 -3.72
N GLN A 104 -10.76 13.52 -3.07
CA GLN A 104 -9.83 14.45 -2.45
C GLN A 104 -9.25 13.84 -1.18
N VAL A 105 -7.92 13.81 -1.10
CA VAL A 105 -7.19 13.26 0.06
C VAL A 105 -7.18 14.26 1.20
N LEU A 106 -7.81 13.90 2.31
CA LEU A 106 -7.90 14.74 3.51
C LEU A 106 -6.64 14.59 4.39
N VAL A 107 -6.14 13.36 4.59
CA VAL A 107 -4.96 13.05 5.45
C VAL A 107 -4.23 11.80 4.95
N THR A 108 -2.88 11.77 5.04
CA THR A 108 -2.02 10.61 4.72
C THR A 108 -0.99 10.37 5.83
N THR A 109 -0.78 9.13 6.29
CA THR A 109 0.18 8.84 7.40
C THR A 109 1.61 8.50 6.96
N LEU A 110 1.82 8.01 5.74
CA LEU A 110 3.14 7.77 5.15
C LEU A 110 3.02 7.98 3.65
N ARG A 111 3.92 8.78 3.06
CA ARG A 111 3.97 9.00 1.61
C ARG A 111 5.17 8.25 1.06
N PRO A 112 4.99 7.07 0.43
CA PRO A 112 5.94 6.67 -0.59
C PRO A 112 5.89 7.72 -1.73
N GLU A 113 7.00 7.87 -2.44
CA GLU A 113 7.01 8.61 -3.70
C GLU A 113 6.08 7.87 -4.67
N LEU A 114 4.90 8.44 -4.93
CA LEU A 114 3.86 7.87 -5.79
C LEU A 114 3.87 8.60 -7.13
N GLY A 115 4.31 7.90 -8.18
CA GLY A 115 4.08 8.32 -9.56
C GLY A 115 2.63 8.05 -9.94
N LYS A 116 1.93 9.04 -10.52
CA LYS A 116 0.58 8.85 -11.08
C LYS A 116 0.64 8.93 -12.59
N ILE A 117 0.21 7.87 -13.26
CA ILE A 117 0.06 7.83 -14.71
C ILE A 117 -1.43 8.00 -15.01
N MET A 118 -1.76 9.08 -15.72
CA MET A 118 -3.11 9.37 -16.19
C MET A 118 -3.24 8.97 -17.66
N TYR A 119 -4.23 8.15 -17.98
CA TYR A 119 -4.52 7.73 -19.34
C TYR A 119 -5.56 8.65 -19.98
N ASN A 120 -5.62 8.64 -21.31
CA ASN A 120 -6.57 9.46 -22.08
C ASN A 120 -8.04 9.14 -21.78
N ASP A 121 -8.32 7.96 -21.22
CA ASP A 121 -9.65 7.53 -20.77
C ASP A 121 -9.93 7.88 -19.29
N PHE A 122 -9.15 8.81 -18.73
CA PHE A 122 -9.21 9.25 -17.32
C PHE A 122 -8.91 8.17 -16.28
N LYS A 123 -8.46 6.97 -16.69
CA LYS A 123 -7.97 5.98 -15.73
C LYS A 123 -6.65 6.45 -15.13
N GLN A 124 -6.48 6.18 -13.84
CA GLN A 124 -5.26 6.51 -13.11
C GLN A 124 -4.60 5.23 -12.59
N ILE A 125 -3.32 5.05 -12.91
CA ILE A 125 -2.47 4.05 -12.27
C ILE A 125 -1.52 4.78 -11.33
N SER A 126 -1.48 4.35 -10.08
CA SER A 126 -0.50 4.85 -9.11
C SER A 126 0.61 3.81 -8.98
N VAL A 127 1.84 4.24 -9.24
CA VAL A 127 3.05 3.45 -9.14
C VAL A 127 3.80 3.94 -7.91
N ALA A 128 4.03 3.06 -6.94
CA ALA A 128 4.93 3.35 -5.84
C ALA A 128 6.31 2.86 -6.26
N ASP A 129 7.31 3.74 -6.25
CA ASP A 129 8.68 3.26 -6.36
C ASP A 129 9.05 2.56 -5.05
N LEU A 130 9.52 1.34 -5.21
CA LEU A 130 9.92 0.50 -4.13
C LEU A 130 11.45 0.46 -4.16
N PRO A 131 12.20 1.18 -3.27
CA PRO A 131 13.64 1.06 -3.17
C PRO A 131 14.02 -0.41 -3.14
N GLY A 132 14.87 -0.77 -4.11
CA GLY A 132 15.21 -2.15 -4.39
C GLY A 132 15.53 -2.92 -3.12
N LEU A 133 14.98 -4.13 -3.08
CA LEU A 133 15.38 -5.24 -2.24
C LEU A 133 16.91 -5.41 -2.33
N ILE A 134 17.62 -4.68 -1.48
CA ILE A 134 19.03 -4.91 -1.19
C ILE A 134 19.15 -6.26 -0.49
N GLU A 135 20.21 -7.02 -0.77
CA GLU A 135 20.47 -8.28 -0.08
C GLU A 135 20.34 -8.11 1.44
N GLY A 136 19.35 -8.80 2.04
CA GLY A 136 19.05 -8.69 3.47
C GLY A 136 18.05 -7.61 3.86
N ALA A 137 17.28 -7.05 2.91
CA ALA A 137 16.16 -6.15 3.20
C ALA A 137 15.09 -6.78 4.11
N HIS A 138 14.94 -8.11 4.06
CA HIS A 138 14.08 -8.89 4.95
C HIS A 138 14.59 -8.89 6.42
N MET A 139 15.88 -8.69 6.66
CA MET A 139 16.52 -8.71 7.99
C MET A 139 16.50 -7.34 8.71
N ASN A 140 15.64 -6.40 8.31
CA ASN A 140 15.60 -5.03 8.88
C ASN A 140 16.89 -4.21 8.72
N LYS A 141 17.79 -4.54 7.76
CA LYS A 141 18.82 -3.59 7.33
C LYS A 141 18.14 -2.45 6.55
N GLY A 142 17.81 -1.36 7.25
CA GLY A 142 17.16 -0.16 6.68
C GLY A 142 15.65 -0.04 6.98
N MET A 143 14.88 0.63 6.11
CA MET A 143 13.45 0.92 6.28
C MET A 143 12.50 -0.29 6.02
N GLY A 144 13.05 -1.51 5.90
CA GLY A 144 12.40 -2.71 5.35
C GLY A 144 11.00 -3.02 5.88
N HIS A 145 10.79 -3.09 7.21
CA HIS A 145 9.48 -3.52 7.72
C HIS A 145 8.33 -2.51 7.51
N LYS A 146 8.61 -1.20 7.54
CA LYS A 146 7.60 -0.17 7.23
C LYS A 146 7.31 -0.10 5.74
N PHE A 147 8.32 -0.41 4.94
CA PHE A 147 8.31 -0.34 3.50
C PHE A 147 7.58 -1.54 2.87
N LEU A 148 7.90 -2.76 3.28
CA LEU A 148 7.30 -3.99 2.77
C LEU A 148 5.80 -4.12 3.15
N LYS A 149 5.31 -3.41 4.18
CA LYS A 149 3.86 -3.23 4.42
C LYS A 149 3.12 -2.52 3.26
N HIS A 150 3.82 -1.75 2.43
CA HIS A 150 3.22 -1.14 1.24
C HIS A 150 3.08 -2.16 0.11
N LEU A 151 4.02 -3.11 -0.02
CA LEU A 151 3.88 -4.24 -0.95
C LEU A 151 2.59 -5.01 -0.69
N GLU A 152 2.18 -5.19 0.57
CA GLU A 152 0.90 -5.83 0.91
C GLU A 152 -0.31 -5.10 0.31
N ARG A 153 -0.25 -3.77 0.17
CA ARG A 153 -1.32 -2.92 -0.38
C ARG A 153 -1.29 -2.80 -1.90
N THR A 154 -0.19 -3.17 -2.55
CA THR A 154 -0.11 -3.14 -4.02
C THR A 154 -0.94 -4.28 -4.62
N ARG A 155 -1.67 -3.98 -5.70
CA ARG A 155 -2.48 -4.97 -6.44
C ARG A 155 -1.65 -5.82 -7.41
N GLN A 156 -0.53 -5.27 -7.89
CA GLN A 156 0.34 -5.89 -8.86
C GLN A 156 1.77 -5.46 -8.57
N LEU A 157 2.72 -6.37 -8.81
CA LEU A 157 4.15 -6.13 -8.69
C LEU A 157 4.75 -5.89 -10.08
N LEU A 158 5.75 -5.01 -10.15
CA LEU A 158 6.56 -4.77 -11.34
C LEU A 158 8.02 -4.93 -10.95
N PHE A 159 8.65 -6.00 -11.41
CA PHE A 159 10.09 -6.18 -11.28
C PHE A 159 10.78 -5.45 -12.43
N VAL A 160 11.71 -4.56 -12.10
CA VAL A 160 12.55 -3.89 -13.09
C VAL A 160 13.94 -4.46 -12.97
N VAL A 161 14.42 -5.10 -14.04
CA VAL A 161 15.73 -5.78 -14.04
C VAL A 161 16.54 -5.29 -15.22
N ASP A 162 17.80 -4.93 -14.98
CA ASP A 162 18.74 -4.52 -16.00
C ASP A 162 19.24 -5.73 -16.81
N ILE A 163 19.17 -5.64 -18.15
CA ILE A 163 19.63 -6.72 -19.02
C ILE A 163 21.13 -6.99 -18.91
N SER A 164 21.92 -5.98 -18.54
CA SER A 164 23.36 -6.13 -18.33
C SER A 164 23.72 -6.54 -16.91
N GLY A 165 22.75 -7.00 -16.13
CA GLY A 165 22.99 -7.40 -14.75
C GLY A 165 23.12 -6.21 -13.81
N PHE A 166 23.39 -6.51 -12.54
CA PHE A 166 23.39 -5.53 -11.47
C PHE A 166 24.55 -5.79 -10.51
N GLN A 167 25.19 -4.70 -10.08
CA GLN A 167 26.17 -4.70 -8.99
C GLN A 167 25.95 -3.43 -8.17
N LEU A 168 25.63 -3.59 -6.88
CA LEU A 168 25.28 -2.47 -6.00
C LEU A 168 26.51 -1.65 -5.58
N SER A 169 27.62 -2.34 -5.32
CA SER A 169 28.89 -1.74 -4.90
C SER A 169 30.07 -2.62 -5.33
N SER A 170 31.29 -2.08 -5.27
CA SER A 170 32.52 -2.82 -5.55
C SER A 170 32.73 -4.03 -4.64
N VAL A 171 32.02 -4.09 -3.50
CA VAL A 171 32.11 -5.18 -2.51
C VAL A 171 31.08 -6.28 -2.77
N THR A 172 29.97 -5.96 -3.43
CA THR A 172 28.93 -6.95 -3.75
C THR A 172 29.26 -7.68 -5.05
N PRO A 173 28.98 -9.00 -5.15
CA PRO A 173 29.20 -9.73 -6.38
C PRO A 173 28.32 -9.16 -7.51
N TYR A 174 28.88 -9.12 -8.71
CA TYR A 174 28.09 -8.85 -9.90
C TYR A 174 27.11 -9.99 -10.12
N ARG A 175 25.86 -9.65 -10.42
CA ARG A 175 24.78 -10.61 -10.72
C ARG A 175 24.26 -10.39 -12.12
N THR A 176 24.02 -11.48 -12.82
CA THR A 176 23.30 -11.49 -14.09
C THR A 176 21.83 -11.10 -13.90
N ALA A 177 21.15 -10.78 -15.00
CA ALA A 177 19.71 -10.48 -14.98
C ALA A 177 18.89 -11.65 -14.39
N PHE A 178 19.25 -12.89 -14.72
CA PHE A 178 18.56 -14.07 -14.23
C PHE A 178 18.75 -14.28 -12.73
N GLU A 179 19.99 -14.17 -12.25
CA GLU A 179 20.30 -14.20 -10.81
C GLU A 179 19.53 -13.14 -10.03
N THR A 180 19.43 -11.94 -10.59
CA THR A 180 18.71 -10.83 -9.97
C THR A 180 17.22 -11.17 -9.82
N ILE A 181 16.60 -11.79 -10.83
CA ILE A 181 15.18 -12.20 -10.77
C ILE A 181 14.96 -13.26 -9.68
N ILE A 182 15.83 -14.27 -9.60
CA ILE A 182 15.74 -15.33 -8.59
C ILE A 182 15.87 -14.73 -7.19
N LEU A 183 16.87 -13.86 -6.99
CA LEU A 183 17.11 -13.20 -5.72
C LEU A 183 15.90 -12.35 -5.29
N LEU A 184 15.36 -11.52 -6.19
CA LEU A 184 14.18 -10.69 -5.93
C LEU A 184 12.97 -11.56 -5.53
N THR A 185 12.80 -12.70 -6.19
CA THR A 185 11.72 -13.64 -5.88
C THR A 185 11.91 -14.29 -4.51
N LYS A 186 13.14 -14.70 -4.18
CA LYS A 186 13.47 -15.30 -2.88
C LYS A 186 13.33 -14.31 -1.73
N GLU A 187 13.72 -13.06 -1.91
CA GLU A 187 13.56 -12.05 -0.86
C GLU A 187 12.09 -11.73 -0.58
N LEU A 188 11.23 -11.75 -1.60
CA LEU A 188 9.78 -11.62 -1.41
C LEU A 188 9.20 -12.80 -0.63
N GLU A 189 9.65 -14.02 -0.93
CA GLU A 189 9.28 -15.23 -0.18
C GLU A 189 9.69 -15.14 1.29
N LEU A 190 10.96 -14.81 1.55
CA LEU A 190 11.52 -14.67 2.89
C LEU A 190 10.81 -13.58 3.70
N TYR A 191 10.27 -12.55 3.03
CA TYR A 191 9.45 -11.55 3.69
C TYR A 191 8.04 -12.07 4.01
N LYS A 192 7.33 -12.58 3.00
CA LYS A 192 5.97 -13.10 3.16
C LYS A 192 5.55 -13.96 1.96
N GLU A 193 5.29 -15.23 2.22
CA GLU A 193 4.84 -16.23 1.24
C GLU A 193 3.61 -15.77 0.42
N GLU A 194 2.65 -15.08 1.04
CA GLU A 194 1.45 -14.57 0.35
C GLU A 194 1.76 -13.61 -0.81
N LEU A 195 2.92 -12.93 -0.81
CA LEU A 195 3.30 -12.00 -1.88
C LEU A 195 3.68 -12.71 -3.18
N GLN A 196 4.12 -13.97 -3.13
CA GLN A 196 4.42 -14.76 -4.33
C GLN A 196 3.18 -14.97 -5.21
N THR A 197 2.00 -15.06 -4.57
CA THR A 197 0.74 -15.26 -5.28
C THR A 197 0.23 -14.01 -6.01
N LYS A 198 0.87 -12.86 -5.80
CA LYS A 198 0.44 -11.61 -6.44
C LYS A 198 0.80 -11.61 -7.93
N PRO A 199 -0.07 -11.05 -8.79
CA PRO A 199 0.28 -10.82 -10.19
C PRO A 199 1.55 -9.98 -10.26
N ALA A 200 2.55 -10.46 -10.99
CA ALA A 200 3.81 -9.77 -11.19
C ALA A 200 4.11 -9.63 -12.68
N LEU A 201 4.69 -8.49 -13.06
CA LEU A 201 5.23 -8.25 -14.39
C LEU A 201 6.74 -8.08 -14.28
N LEU A 202 7.48 -8.63 -15.24
CA LEU A 202 8.92 -8.40 -15.37
C LEU A 202 9.16 -7.39 -16.51
N ALA A 203 9.74 -6.25 -16.18
CA ALA A 203 10.22 -5.24 -17.12
C ALA A 203 11.74 -5.31 -17.22
N ILE A 204 12.23 -5.59 -18.42
CA ILE A 204 13.67 -5.60 -18.72
C ILE A 204 14.10 -4.18 -19.12
N ASN A 205 15.03 -3.62 -18.37
CA ASN A 205 15.57 -2.28 -18.54
C ASN A 205 16.90 -2.31 -19.31
N LYS A 206 17.31 -1.15 -19.84
CA LYS A 206 18.53 -0.91 -20.63
C LYS A 206 18.65 -1.72 -21.93
N MET A 207 17.52 -1.86 -22.64
CA MET A 207 17.47 -2.53 -23.95
C MET A 207 18.12 -1.73 -25.09
N ASP A 208 18.55 -0.50 -24.82
CA ASP A 208 19.30 0.37 -25.72
C ASP A 208 20.75 -0.09 -25.95
N LEU A 209 21.28 -0.97 -25.09
CA LEU A 209 22.65 -1.48 -25.21
C LEU A 209 22.81 -2.42 -26.43
N PRO A 210 23.97 -2.40 -27.11
CA PRO A 210 24.18 -3.15 -28.36
C PRO A 210 24.02 -4.67 -28.20
N ASP A 211 24.42 -5.24 -27.06
CA ASP A 211 24.30 -6.68 -26.78
C ASP A 211 22.97 -7.07 -26.11
N ALA A 212 22.07 -6.12 -25.88
CA ALA A 212 20.85 -6.35 -25.09
C ALA A 212 19.96 -7.42 -25.72
N GLN A 213 19.85 -7.46 -27.04
CA GLN A 213 18.98 -8.42 -27.73
C GLN A 213 19.48 -9.87 -27.57
N VAL A 214 20.80 -10.08 -27.61
CA VAL A 214 21.42 -11.40 -27.43
C VAL A 214 21.25 -11.86 -25.99
N LYS A 215 21.56 -10.97 -25.02
CA LYS A 215 21.35 -11.24 -23.59
C LYS A 215 19.87 -11.51 -23.27
N LEU A 216 18.94 -10.84 -23.94
CA LEU A 216 17.51 -11.05 -23.75
C LEU A 216 17.10 -12.44 -24.22
N GLN A 217 17.60 -12.91 -25.36
CA GLN A 217 17.33 -14.27 -25.83
C GLN A 217 17.86 -15.31 -24.84
N GLU A 218 19.06 -15.10 -24.30
CA GLU A 218 19.64 -15.98 -23.28
C GLU A 218 18.80 -16.00 -21.99
N LEU A 219 18.42 -14.81 -21.50
CA LEU A 219 17.55 -14.66 -20.34
C LEU A 219 16.20 -15.36 -20.55
N MET A 220 15.59 -15.22 -21.73
CA MET A 220 14.33 -15.87 -22.04
C MET A 220 14.45 -17.40 -22.04
N LYS A 221 15.56 -17.97 -22.52
CA LYS A 221 15.82 -19.41 -22.41
C LYS A 221 15.92 -19.84 -20.95
N GLN A 222 16.70 -19.12 -20.15
CA GLN A 222 16.87 -19.40 -18.71
C GLN A 222 15.54 -19.33 -17.94
N LEU A 223 14.64 -18.39 -18.30
CA LEU A 223 13.31 -18.28 -17.68
C LEU A 223 12.33 -19.38 -18.13
N LEU A 224 12.50 -19.95 -19.33
CA LEU A 224 11.67 -21.05 -19.83
C LEU A 224 12.05 -22.40 -19.23
N SER A 225 13.32 -22.59 -18.86
CA SER A 225 13.82 -23.80 -18.21
C SER A 225 14.61 -23.49 -16.93
N PRO A 226 13.96 -22.97 -15.86
CA PRO A 226 14.66 -22.53 -14.65
C PRO A 226 15.34 -23.70 -13.91
N GLU A 227 14.75 -24.89 -13.98
CA GLU A 227 15.21 -26.11 -13.30
C GLU A 227 16.64 -26.51 -13.72
N ASP A 228 16.99 -26.22 -14.97
CA ASP A 228 18.30 -26.51 -15.55
C ASP A 228 19.38 -25.53 -15.10
N PHE A 229 19.06 -24.46 -14.37
CA PHE A 229 20.04 -23.46 -13.92
C PHE A 229 20.00 -23.26 -12.41
N LEU A 230 19.00 -23.82 -11.73
CA LEU A 230 18.84 -23.75 -10.27
C LEU A 230 20.01 -24.37 -9.50
N HIS A 231 20.68 -25.36 -10.09
CA HIS A 231 21.85 -26.02 -9.49
C HIS A 231 23.11 -25.14 -9.44
N LEU A 232 23.13 -23.99 -10.14
CA LEU A 232 24.24 -23.03 -10.12
C LEU A 232 24.18 -22.08 -8.91
N PHE A 233 23.09 -22.12 -8.13
CA PHE A 233 22.90 -21.24 -6.98
C PHE A 233 23.10 -21.98 -5.67
N GLU A 234 23.63 -21.28 -4.66
CA GLU A 234 23.65 -21.77 -3.29
C GLU A 234 22.22 -22.12 -2.87
N THR A 235 22.03 -23.26 -2.18
CA THR A 235 20.71 -23.78 -1.75
C THR A 235 19.87 -22.78 -0.96
N LYS A 236 20.49 -21.73 -0.41
CA LYS A 236 19.82 -20.62 0.31
C LYS A 236 19.13 -19.60 -0.60
N MET A 237 19.48 -19.52 -1.89
CA MET A 237 18.91 -18.56 -2.85
C MET A 237 17.74 -19.11 -3.66
N ILE A 238 17.47 -20.41 -3.57
CA ILE A 238 16.43 -21.08 -4.34
C ILE A 238 15.06 -20.91 -3.63
N PRO A 239 14.02 -20.41 -4.32
CA PRO A 239 12.67 -20.35 -3.76
C PRO A 239 12.14 -21.72 -3.37
N GLU A 240 11.53 -21.86 -2.19
CA GLU A 240 10.76 -23.07 -1.86
C GLU A 240 9.46 -23.04 -2.68
N LYS A 241 9.17 -24.15 -3.37
CA LYS A 241 8.11 -24.27 -4.39
C LYS A 241 6.71 -23.97 -3.85
#